data_AF-A0A7Y3A8V7-F1
#
_entry.id   AF-A0A7Y3A8V7-F1
#
_cell.length_a   1.000
_cell.length_b   1.000
_cell.length_c   1.000
_cell.angle_alpha   90.00
_cell.angle_beta   90.00
_cell.angle_gamma   90.00
#
_symmetry.space_group_name_H-M   'P 1'
#
loop_
_entity.id
_entity.type
_entity.pdbx_description
1 polymer ?
#
loop_
_entity_poly.entity_id
_entity_poly.type
_entity_poly.pdbx_seq_one_letter_code
_entity_poly.pdbx_strand_id
1 'polypeptide(L)'
;MKRLAALIAILAVIAAACGSGVAGPGEVLAYDLATAGDVEYDVAFDMDVAMDMTGMEELEGGVGMEATFVGSIAYDVEPGPESGQIELTITSDFVPTELRVDVPGEDTVTFDDPDEIAATGEFDPEEFAFEQTFIIDETGAIVDGSVDGVAVPLDLLQGGFGGFGASTNATTFLGPVLPDDAVSIGDEWTTVAETPLGEGGPSIVVETVSRLDREETVDGRRVLVIVSRTKTSGVDIDSDDLADLVAADPTISQEERDAFGFIDMSMKLMESEGESTTWFDPAT
;
A
#
# COMPACT_ATOMS: atom_id res chain seq x y z
N MET A 1 6.85 31.55 9.22
CA MET A 1 8.07 30.94 9.79
C MET A 1 7.95 30.75 11.30
N LYS A 2 7.31 29.66 11.73
CA LYS A 2 7.45 28.96 13.04
C LYS A 2 6.28 27.98 13.16
N ARG A 3 6.61 26.70 13.35
CA ARG A 3 5.76 25.52 13.61
C ARG A 3 5.26 24.77 12.36
N LEU A 4 6.16 24.05 11.70
CA LEU A 4 5.86 22.74 11.14
C LEU A 4 6.96 21.82 11.67
N ALA A 5 6.67 21.16 12.78
CA ALA A 5 7.57 20.23 13.43
C ALA A 5 6.71 19.09 13.94
N ALA A 6 6.97 17.90 13.39
CA ALA A 6 6.50 16.60 13.85
C ALA A 6 4.98 16.38 13.82
N LEU A 7 4.53 15.55 12.88
CA LEU A 7 3.53 14.51 13.17
C LEU A 7 3.57 13.43 12.07
N ILE A 8 4.50 12.48 12.17
CA ILE A 8 4.34 11.15 11.57
C ILE A 8 4.11 10.22 12.76
N ALA A 9 2.86 9.87 12.99
CA ALA A 9 2.44 8.85 13.94
C ALA A 9 0.99 8.49 13.61
N ILE A 10 0.80 7.45 12.80
CA ILE A 10 -0.52 6.85 12.64
C ILE A 10 -0.51 5.60 13.52
N LEU A 11 -1.16 5.73 14.66
CA LEU A 11 -1.47 4.61 15.56
C LEU A 11 -2.56 3.78 14.88
N ALA A 12 -2.30 2.50 14.60
CA ALA A 12 -3.36 1.50 14.49
C ALA A 12 -3.51 0.83 15.85
N VAL A 13 -4.68 0.95 16.49
CA VAL A 13 -5.01 0.22 17.72
C VAL A 13 -6.01 -0.87 17.35
N ILE A 14 -5.49 -2.02 16.95
CA ILE A 14 -6.28 -3.24 16.82
C ILE A 14 -6.46 -3.79 18.24
N ALA A 15 -7.70 -3.94 18.70
CA ALA A 15 -7.99 -4.37 20.06
C ALA A 15 -8.40 -5.86 20.09
N ALA A 16 -7.71 -6.69 20.87
CA ALA A 16 -8.14 -8.06 21.17
C ALA A 16 -8.33 -8.28 22.69
N ALA A 17 -9.08 -9.32 23.08
CA ALA A 17 -9.63 -9.46 24.43
C ALA A 17 -8.80 -10.34 25.41
N CYS A 18 -8.06 -9.67 26.31
CA CYS A 18 -7.69 -9.99 27.71
C CYS A 18 -7.19 -11.39 28.18
N GLY A 19 -5.91 -11.42 28.57
CA GLY A 19 -5.28 -12.46 29.41
C GLY A 19 -3.84 -12.07 29.85
N SER A 20 -3.63 -11.73 31.12
CA SER A 20 -2.34 -11.24 31.63
C SER A 20 -1.18 -12.24 31.50
N GLY A 21 -0.07 -11.85 30.84
CA GLY A 21 1.15 -12.66 30.71
C GLY A 21 2.45 -11.85 30.81
N VAL A 22 3.37 -12.36 31.63
CA VAL A 22 4.71 -11.82 31.98
C VAL A 22 5.73 -12.18 30.89
N ALA A 23 6.68 -11.28 30.59
CA ALA A 23 7.83 -11.51 29.69
C ALA A 23 8.36 -12.96 29.79
N GLY A 24 8.02 -13.74 28.76
CA GLY A 24 8.14 -15.20 28.72
C GLY A 24 8.90 -15.68 27.48
N PRO A 25 8.98 -17.00 27.25
CA PRO A 25 9.49 -17.57 26.00
C PRO A 25 8.75 -16.93 24.81
N GLY A 26 9.44 -16.73 23.68
CA GLY A 26 8.90 -16.02 22.51
C GLY A 26 7.46 -16.38 22.17
N GLU A 27 6.74 -15.43 21.58
CA GLU A 27 5.31 -15.52 21.33
C GLU A 27 5.06 -15.77 19.85
N VAL A 28 4.20 -16.74 19.53
CA VAL A 28 3.69 -16.89 18.15
C VAL A 28 2.63 -15.81 17.97
N LEU A 29 2.83 -14.93 17.01
CA LEU A 29 1.93 -13.82 16.73
C LEU A 29 0.90 -14.26 15.67
N ALA A 30 -0.36 -13.88 15.85
CA ALA A 30 -1.43 -14.14 14.90
C ALA A 30 -2.41 -12.96 14.88
N TYR A 31 -2.94 -12.63 13.70
CA TYR A 31 -3.95 -11.58 13.59
C TYR A 31 -5.30 -12.11 14.09
N ASP A 32 -5.84 -11.44 15.10
CA ASP A 32 -7.22 -11.58 15.55
C ASP A 32 -7.82 -10.17 15.61
N LEU A 33 -8.29 -9.69 14.46
CA LEU A 33 -8.99 -8.42 14.41
C LEU A 33 -10.36 -8.63 15.08
N ALA A 34 -10.52 -8.15 16.31
CA ALA A 34 -11.85 -8.17 16.92
C ALA A 34 -12.81 -7.41 16.01
N THR A 35 -14.03 -7.93 15.85
CA THR A 35 -15.16 -7.35 15.09
C THR A 35 -15.71 -6.06 15.73
N ALA A 36 -14.83 -5.27 16.34
CA ALA A 36 -15.12 -4.17 17.24
C ALA A 36 -15.31 -2.85 16.49
N GLY A 37 -16.21 -2.86 15.50
CA GLY A 37 -16.77 -1.67 14.87
C GLY A 37 -15.82 -0.81 14.04
N ASP A 38 -16.39 0.19 13.40
CA ASP A 38 -15.70 1.13 12.52
C ASP A 38 -14.59 1.86 13.30
N VAL A 39 -13.33 1.68 12.88
CA VAL A 39 -12.21 2.47 13.39
C VAL A 39 -11.73 3.41 12.30
N GLU A 40 -11.80 4.71 12.55
CA GLU A 40 -11.41 5.77 11.62
C GLU A 40 -10.11 6.45 12.09
N TYR A 41 -9.18 6.67 11.17
CA TYR A 41 -7.89 7.31 11.44
C TYR A 41 -7.65 8.46 10.48
N ASP A 42 -7.27 9.63 11.00
CA ASP A 42 -6.69 10.70 10.17
C ASP A 42 -5.28 10.28 9.73
N VAL A 43 -5.05 10.27 8.42
CA VAL A 43 -3.81 9.84 7.78
C VAL A 43 -3.27 10.97 6.92
N ALA A 44 -1.95 11.17 6.97
CA ALA A 44 -1.22 12.00 6.02
C ALA A 44 -0.01 11.21 5.51
N PHE A 45 0.19 11.19 4.19
CA PHE A 45 1.35 10.55 3.59
C PHE A 45 1.88 11.36 2.39
N ASP A 46 3.19 11.29 2.21
CA ASP A 46 3.91 11.86 1.08
C ASP A 46 4.22 10.74 0.09
N MET A 47 3.90 10.97 -1.18
CA MET A 47 4.17 10.06 -2.29
C MET A 47 5.16 10.74 -3.24
N ASP A 48 6.25 10.06 -3.56
CA ASP A 48 7.24 10.46 -4.55
C ASP A 48 7.34 9.35 -5.60
N VAL A 49 6.94 9.65 -6.83
CA VAL A 49 6.95 8.73 -7.96
C VAL A 49 7.79 9.35 -9.07
N ALA A 50 8.84 8.64 -9.46
CA ALA A 50 9.64 8.95 -10.64
C ALA A 50 9.48 7.84 -11.67
N MET A 51 9.02 8.20 -12.86
CA MET A 51 8.81 7.29 -13.98
C MET A 51 9.65 7.74 -15.17
N ASP A 52 10.50 6.87 -15.72
CA ASP A 52 11.19 7.17 -16.99
C ASP A 52 10.41 6.52 -18.14
N MET A 53 10.03 7.34 -19.13
CA MET A 53 9.30 6.91 -20.32
C MET A 53 10.15 7.20 -21.56
N THR A 54 10.22 6.22 -22.46
CA THR A 54 10.83 6.39 -23.79
C THR A 54 9.80 6.13 -24.89
N GLY A 55 10.00 6.70 -26.08
CA GLY A 55 9.12 6.49 -27.24
C GLY A 55 8.05 7.57 -27.47
N MET A 56 7.90 8.52 -26.56
CA MET A 56 7.07 9.71 -26.71
C MET A 56 7.95 10.96 -26.62
N GLU A 57 8.20 11.64 -27.75
CA GLU A 57 9.11 12.82 -27.81
C GLU A 57 8.81 13.90 -26.75
N GLU A 58 7.55 14.01 -26.30
CA GLU A 58 7.11 14.99 -25.29
C GLU A 58 7.36 14.55 -23.84
N LEU A 59 7.60 13.26 -23.58
CA LEU A 59 7.82 12.69 -22.24
C LEU A 59 9.21 12.03 -22.10
N GLU A 60 10.07 12.18 -23.11
CA GLU A 60 11.45 11.67 -23.06
C GLU A 60 12.23 12.37 -21.94
N GLY A 61 12.70 11.59 -20.97
CA GLY A 61 13.46 12.08 -19.81
C GLY A 61 12.78 11.86 -18.45
N GLY A 62 11.55 11.33 -18.47
CA GLY A 62 10.83 10.87 -17.30
C GLY A 62 9.99 11.91 -16.59
N VAL A 63 8.83 11.51 -16.08
CA VAL A 63 7.89 12.34 -15.33
C VAL A 63 8.13 12.11 -13.83
N GLY A 64 8.30 13.20 -13.09
CA GLY A 64 8.33 13.19 -11.64
C GLY A 64 7.01 13.69 -11.07
N MET A 65 6.46 13.00 -10.08
CA MET A 65 5.28 13.43 -9.34
C MET A 65 5.56 13.31 -7.84
N GLU A 66 5.44 14.41 -7.12
CA GLU A 66 5.41 14.44 -5.66
C GLU A 66 4.01 14.89 -5.24
N ALA A 67 3.37 14.16 -4.33
CA ALA A 67 2.04 14.50 -3.85
C ALA A 67 1.89 14.20 -2.36
N THR A 68 1.26 15.10 -1.61
CA THR A 68 0.95 14.93 -0.20
C THR A 68 -0.56 14.78 -0.05
N PHE A 69 -1.00 13.68 0.56
CA PHE A 69 -2.41 13.39 0.79
C PHE A 69 -2.74 13.53 2.26
N VAL A 70 -3.95 14.00 2.55
CA VAL A 70 -4.57 13.91 3.86
C VAL A 70 -5.97 13.33 3.73
N GLY A 71 -6.40 12.52 4.68
CA GLY A 71 -7.74 11.96 4.66
C GLY A 71 -7.96 11.07 5.86
N SER A 72 -9.00 10.26 5.78
CA SER A 72 -9.31 9.23 6.75
C SER A 72 -9.23 7.84 6.13
N ILE A 73 -8.93 6.86 6.98
CA ILE A 73 -9.11 5.44 6.66
C ILE A 73 -10.06 4.86 7.70
N ALA A 74 -11.13 4.21 7.25
CA ALA A 74 -12.02 3.43 8.09
C ALA A 74 -11.91 1.94 7.79
N TYR A 75 -11.91 1.13 8.85
CA TYR A 75 -11.81 -0.32 8.80
C TYR A 75 -13.12 -0.96 9.28
N ASP A 76 -13.70 -1.85 8.48
CA ASP A 76 -14.79 -2.74 8.87
C ASP A 76 -14.29 -4.19 8.85
N VAL A 77 -14.50 -4.91 9.95
CA VAL A 77 -13.95 -6.26 10.16
C VAL A 77 -15.10 -7.22 10.42
N GLU A 78 -15.25 -8.19 9.53
CA GLU A 78 -16.22 -9.27 9.63
C GLU A 78 -15.53 -10.65 9.69
N PRO A 79 -16.20 -11.69 10.20
CA PRO A 79 -15.71 -13.07 10.06
C PRO A 79 -15.60 -13.47 8.59
N GLY A 80 -14.45 -14.04 8.20
CA GLY A 80 -14.22 -14.49 6.83
C GLY A 80 -15.02 -15.74 6.44
N PRO A 81 -14.95 -16.14 5.16
CA PRO A 81 -15.71 -17.27 4.63
C PRO A 81 -15.28 -18.62 5.21
N GLU A 82 -14.02 -18.76 5.62
CA GLU A 82 -13.49 -19.96 6.27
C GLU A 82 -13.11 -19.73 7.73
N SER A 83 -13.03 -20.83 8.51
CA SER A 83 -12.60 -20.76 9.91
C SER A 83 -11.15 -20.32 10.01
N GLY A 84 -10.88 -19.27 10.79
CA GLY A 84 -9.54 -18.70 10.94
C GLY A 84 -9.23 -17.61 9.91
N GLN A 85 -10.22 -17.21 9.09
CA GLN A 85 -10.11 -16.04 8.22
C GLN A 85 -10.96 -14.89 8.75
N ILE A 86 -10.55 -13.69 8.36
CA ILE A 86 -11.29 -12.45 8.55
C ILE A 86 -11.54 -11.81 7.18
N GLU A 87 -12.66 -11.12 7.05
CA GLU A 87 -12.94 -10.20 5.96
C GLU A 87 -12.71 -8.78 6.49
N LEU A 88 -11.80 -8.05 5.86
CA LEU A 88 -11.53 -6.67 6.19
C LEU A 88 -11.90 -5.79 5.01
N THR A 89 -12.80 -4.84 5.23
CA THR A 89 -13.08 -3.76 4.29
C THR A 89 -12.39 -2.49 4.77
N ILE A 90 -11.55 -1.92 3.91
CA ILE A 90 -10.86 -0.66 4.10
C ILE A 90 -11.55 0.37 3.21
N THR A 91 -12.03 1.45 3.81
CA THR A 91 -12.56 2.61 3.09
C THR A 91 -11.66 3.80 3.36
N SER A 92 -11.44 4.64 2.35
CA SER A 92 -10.66 5.86 2.51
C SER A 92 -11.27 7.05 1.75
N ASP A 93 -10.93 8.26 2.18
CA ASP A 93 -11.38 9.52 1.58
C ASP A 93 -10.22 10.53 1.42
N PHE A 94 -9.12 10.07 0.83
CA PHE A 94 -7.94 10.91 0.67
C PHE A 94 -8.16 12.11 -0.25
N VAL A 95 -7.58 13.23 0.15
CA VAL A 95 -7.56 14.47 -0.62
C VAL A 95 -6.10 14.91 -0.80
N PRO A 96 -5.65 15.18 -2.04
CA PRO A 96 -4.34 15.76 -2.25
C PRO A 96 -4.32 17.20 -1.72
N THR A 97 -3.28 17.52 -0.96
CA THR A 97 -3.05 18.84 -0.35
C THR A 97 -1.91 19.60 -0.98
N GLU A 98 -0.90 18.88 -1.46
CA GLU A 98 0.20 19.42 -2.25
C GLU A 98 0.42 18.47 -3.43
N LEU A 99 0.67 19.02 -4.61
CA LEU A 99 0.98 18.28 -5.83
C LEU A 99 2.06 19.03 -6.61
N ARG A 100 3.14 18.34 -6.95
CA ARG A 100 4.22 18.84 -7.77
C ARG A 100 4.44 17.87 -8.91
N VAL A 101 4.35 18.38 -10.14
CA VAL A 101 4.56 17.59 -11.36
C VAL A 101 5.73 18.20 -12.14
N ASP A 102 6.72 17.37 -12.44
CA ASP A 102 7.89 17.71 -13.22
C ASP A 102 7.86 16.93 -14.54
N VAL A 103 7.65 17.67 -15.65
CA VAL A 103 7.65 17.11 -17.01
C VAL A 103 8.89 17.63 -17.75
N PRO A 104 9.69 16.77 -18.39
CA PRO A 104 10.89 17.17 -19.10
C PRO A 104 10.60 18.22 -20.17
N GLY A 105 11.36 19.32 -20.13
CA GLY A 105 11.22 20.40 -21.12
C GLY A 105 10.09 21.39 -20.82
N GLU A 106 9.30 21.16 -19.78
CA GLU A 106 8.30 22.09 -19.26
C GLU A 106 8.76 22.72 -17.93
N ASP A 107 8.06 23.78 -17.51
CA ASP A 107 8.26 24.33 -16.17
C ASP A 107 7.56 23.42 -15.15
N THR A 108 8.21 23.09 -14.05
CA THR A 108 7.59 22.34 -12.95
C THR A 108 6.30 23.04 -12.50
N VAL A 109 5.21 22.30 -12.46
CA VAL A 109 3.92 22.78 -11.95
C VAL A 109 3.81 22.38 -10.48
N THR A 110 3.36 23.30 -9.63
CA THR A 110 3.15 23.04 -8.20
C THR A 110 1.81 23.64 -7.78
N PHE A 111 1.03 22.84 -7.08
CA PHE A 111 -0.23 23.21 -6.46
C PHE A 111 -0.10 22.95 -4.96
N ASP A 112 -0.32 23.98 -4.15
CA ASP A 112 -0.18 23.92 -2.69
C ASP A 112 -1.56 24.04 -1.98
N ASP A 113 -2.65 23.88 -2.74
CA ASP A 113 -4.01 24.05 -2.26
C ASP A 113 -4.97 23.04 -2.96
N PRO A 114 -5.79 22.29 -2.21
CA PRO A 114 -6.73 21.32 -2.77
C PRO A 114 -7.73 21.94 -3.78
N ASP A 115 -8.18 23.19 -3.57
CA ASP A 115 -9.12 23.83 -4.49
C ASP A 115 -8.45 24.16 -5.82
N GLU A 116 -7.14 24.48 -5.81
CA GLU A 116 -6.35 24.69 -7.03
C GLU A 116 -6.13 23.37 -7.78
N ILE A 117 -5.85 22.28 -7.07
CA ILE A 117 -5.72 20.93 -7.64
C ILE A 117 -7.05 20.52 -8.27
N ALA A 118 -8.17 20.63 -7.55
CA ALA A 118 -9.49 20.30 -8.06
C ALA A 118 -9.91 21.18 -9.25
N ALA A 119 -9.48 22.45 -9.28
CA ALA A 119 -9.78 23.37 -10.37
C ALA A 119 -9.09 23.02 -11.70
N THR A 120 -8.05 22.16 -11.68
CA THR A 120 -7.47 21.61 -12.92
C THR A 120 -8.50 20.76 -13.68
N GLY A 121 -9.44 20.13 -12.96
CA GLY A 121 -10.35 19.13 -13.50
C GLY A 121 -9.68 17.82 -13.89
N GLU A 122 -8.38 17.67 -13.62
CA GLU A 122 -7.60 16.45 -13.87
C GLU A 122 -7.50 15.56 -12.63
N PHE A 123 -7.82 16.11 -11.46
CA PHE A 123 -7.80 15.41 -10.18
C PHE A 123 -9.20 15.53 -9.56
N ASP A 124 -9.98 14.46 -9.64
CA ASP A 124 -11.25 14.35 -8.93
C ASP A 124 -10.99 13.73 -7.54
N PRO A 125 -11.31 14.43 -6.43
CA PRO A 125 -11.17 13.86 -5.09
C PRO A 125 -11.94 12.54 -4.90
N GLU A 126 -13.02 12.32 -5.65
CA GLU A 126 -13.77 11.07 -5.60
C GLU A 126 -12.99 9.88 -6.20
N GLU A 127 -11.98 10.12 -7.04
CA GLU A 127 -11.09 9.06 -7.58
C GLU A 127 -10.04 8.59 -6.56
N PHE A 128 -9.80 9.36 -5.49
CA PHE A 128 -8.89 8.99 -4.41
C PHE A 128 -9.59 8.32 -3.23
N ALA A 129 -10.93 8.34 -3.22
CA ALA A 129 -11.71 7.49 -2.34
C ALA A 129 -11.74 6.08 -2.91
N PHE A 130 -11.43 5.09 -2.08
CA PHE A 130 -11.48 3.68 -2.49
C PHE A 130 -12.11 2.82 -1.41
N GLU A 131 -12.76 1.74 -1.84
CA GLU A 131 -13.15 0.62 -0.99
C GLU A 131 -12.37 -0.63 -1.40
N GLN A 132 -11.63 -1.21 -0.47
CA GLN A 132 -10.88 -2.46 -0.68
C GLN A 132 -11.32 -3.49 0.33
N THR A 133 -11.72 -4.66 -0.12
CA THR A 133 -12.06 -5.79 0.75
C THR A 133 -11.00 -6.88 0.60
N PHE A 134 -10.48 -7.37 1.70
CA PHE A 134 -9.49 -8.44 1.77
C PHE A 134 -10.00 -9.59 2.62
N ILE A 135 -9.75 -10.82 2.16
CA ILE A 135 -9.82 -12.00 3.02
C ILE A 135 -8.41 -12.31 3.49
N ILE A 136 -8.23 -12.35 4.82
CA ILE A 136 -6.93 -12.47 5.47
C ILE A 136 -6.95 -13.71 6.36
N ASP A 137 -5.89 -14.50 6.32
CA ASP A 137 -5.72 -15.65 7.21
C ASP A 137 -5.09 -15.28 8.57
N GLU A 138 -4.94 -16.26 9.46
CA GLU A 138 -4.40 -16.07 10.82
C GLU A 138 -2.95 -15.52 10.86
N THR A 139 -2.21 -15.65 9.76
CA THR A 139 -0.83 -15.14 9.63
C THR A 139 -0.76 -13.70 9.14
N GLY A 140 -1.89 -13.17 8.66
CA GLY A 140 -1.96 -11.87 8.00
C GLY A 140 -1.76 -11.93 6.49
N ALA A 141 -1.72 -13.13 5.90
CA ALA A 141 -1.60 -13.27 4.47
C ALA A 141 -2.96 -13.02 3.78
N ILE A 142 -2.94 -12.24 2.70
CA ILE A 142 -4.13 -11.98 1.88
C ILE A 142 -4.36 -13.21 1.00
N VAL A 143 -5.53 -13.83 1.14
CA VAL A 143 -5.93 -15.05 0.42
C VAL A 143 -7.05 -14.82 -0.59
N ASP A 144 -7.74 -13.67 -0.52
CA ASP A 144 -8.63 -13.16 -1.57
C ASP A 144 -8.81 -11.64 -1.42
N GLY A 145 -9.32 -10.95 -2.44
CA GLY A 145 -9.70 -9.55 -2.29
C GLY A 145 -10.36 -8.90 -3.51
N SER A 146 -10.90 -7.72 -3.28
CA SER A 146 -11.59 -6.91 -4.28
C SER A 146 -11.38 -5.42 -4.06
N VAL A 147 -11.46 -4.65 -5.14
CA VAL A 147 -11.45 -3.19 -5.13
C VAL A 147 -12.76 -2.73 -5.75
N ASP A 148 -13.52 -1.90 -5.03
CA ASP A 148 -14.85 -1.40 -5.42
C ASP A 148 -15.80 -2.53 -5.90
N GLY A 149 -15.75 -3.67 -5.19
CA GLY A 149 -16.54 -4.87 -5.48
C GLY A 149 -16.09 -5.67 -6.72
N VAL A 150 -14.99 -5.30 -7.36
CA VAL A 150 -14.37 -6.07 -8.46
C VAL A 150 -13.26 -6.94 -7.89
N ALA A 151 -13.36 -8.26 -8.04
CA ALA A 151 -12.34 -9.20 -7.59
C ALA A 151 -11.01 -8.92 -8.29
N VAL A 152 -9.93 -8.85 -7.51
CA VAL A 152 -8.58 -8.55 -8.01
C VAL A 152 -7.69 -9.78 -7.81
N PRO A 153 -6.90 -10.17 -8.82
CA PRO A 153 -5.90 -11.22 -8.68
C PRO A 153 -4.96 -10.97 -7.48
N LEU A 154 -4.67 -12.03 -6.71
CA LEU A 154 -3.85 -11.94 -5.49
C LEU A 154 -2.45 -11.37 -5.73
N ASP A 155 -1.86 -11.69 -6.87
CA ASP A 155 -0.58 -11.17 -7.32
C ASP A 155 -0.61 -9.64 -7.43
N LEU A 156 -1.72 -9.04 -7.87
CA LEU A 156 -1.86 -7.59 -7.94
C LEU A 156 -2.08 -6.97 -6.55
N LEU A 157 -2.88 -7.62 -5.69
CA LEU A 157 -3.15 -7.15 -4.32
C LEU A 157 -1.89 -7.18 -3.43
N GLN A 158 -1.08 -8.23 -3.56
CA GLN A 158 0.17 -8.39 -2.81
C GLN A 158 1.34 -7.61 -3.42
N GLY A 159 1.29 -7.36 -4.74
CA GLY A 159 2.34 -6.64 -5.48
C GLY A 159 2.33 -5.14 -5.35
N GLY A 160 1.27 -4.56 -4.76
CA GLY A 160 1.12 -3.10 -4.65
C GLY A 160 0.87 -2.40 -5.99
N PHE A 161 0.33 -3.11 -6.99
CA PHE A 161 0.04 -2.54 -8.31
C PHE A 161 -1.43 -2.12 -8.48
N GLY A 162 -2.21 -2.07 -7.39
CA GLY A 162 -3.58 -1.58 -7.38
C GLY A 162 -3.64 -0.06 -7.60
N GLY A 163 -3.45 0.36 -8.85
CA GLY A 163 -3.68 1.72 -9.34
C GLY A 163 -2.52 2.68 -9.12
N PHE A 164 -1.58 2.77 -10.07
CA PHE A 164 -0.74 3.95 -10.36
C PHE A 164 -0.12 4.76 -9.19
N GLY A 165 0.10 4.14 -8.04
CA GLY A 165 0.71 4.75 -6.88
C GLY A 165 1.21 3.67 -5.96
N ALA A 166 2.53 3.65 -5.73
CA ALA A 166 3.21 2.74 -4.80
C ALA A 166 2.79 2.93 -3.32
N SER A 167 1.64 3.54 -3.05
CA SER A 167 1.14 3.94 -1.73
C SER A 167 0.07 3.03 -1.14
N THR A 168 -0.44 2.02 -1.88
CA THR A 168 -1.55 1.18 -1.42
C THR A 168 -1.23 -0.31 -1.36
N ASN A 169 0.04 -0.68 -1.13
CA ASN A 169 0.31 -2.06 -0.73
C ASN A 169 -0.50 -2.34 0.54
N ALA A 170 -1.44 -3.28 0.48
CA ALA A 170 -2.34 -3.63 1.57
C ALA A 170 -1.59 -3.89 2.89
N THR A 171 -0.36 -4.40 2.82
CA THR A 171 0.52 -4.60 3.99
C THR A 171 0.87 -3.30 4.72
N THR A 172 0.81 -2.14 4.06
CA THR A 172 0.98 -0.82 4.68
C THR A 172 -0.13 -0.55 5.69
N PHE A 173 -1.35 -1.03 5.42
CA PHE A 173 -2.51 -0.81 6.28
C PHE A 173 -2.77 -1.96 7.26
N LEU A 174 -2.32 -3.16 6.91
CA LEU A 174 -2.52 -4.39 7.69
C LEU A 174 -1.40 -4.68 8.69
N GLY A 175 -0.19 -4.16 8.43
CA GLY A 175 1.04 -4.59 9.08
C GLY A 175 1.74 -5.72 8.31
N PRO A 176 2.91 -6.16 8.78
CA PRO A 176 3.68 -7.20 8.11
C PRO A 176 3.04 -8.58 8.26
N VAL A 177 3.31 -9.47 7.31
CA VAL A 177 3.05 -10.91 7.47
C VAL A 177 3.87 -11.43 8.65
N LEU A 178 3.22 -12.16 9.55
CA LEU A 178 3.84 -12.68 10.77
C LEU A 178 4.48 -14.04 10.51
N PRO A 179 5.62 -14.36 11.15
CA PRO A 179 6.22 -15.68 11.02
C PRO A 179 5.42 -16.74 11.79
N ASP A 180 5.43 -17.98 11.30
CA ASP A 180 4.82 -19.13 11.99
C ASP A 180 5.52 -19.49 13.32
N ASP A 181 6.79 -19.10 13.45
CA ASP A 181 7.62 -19.37 14.61
C ASP A 181 7.47 -18.29 15.68
N ALA A 182 7.71 -18.68 16.94
CA ALA A 182 7.71 -17.76 18.07
C ALA A 182 8.79 -16.67 17.92
N VAL A 183 8.39 -15.41 18.08
CA VAL A 183 9.28 -14.23 18.03
C VAL A 183 9.46 -13.60 19.40
N SER A 184 10.64 -13.03 19.61
CA SER A 184 11.05 -12.28 20.79
C SER A 184 11.45 -10.85 20.43
N ILE A 185 11.45 -9.96 21.42
CA ILE A 185 11.96 -8.60 21.22
C ILE A 185 13.41 -8.65 20.72
N GLY A 186 13.65 -8.01 19.58
CA GLY A 186 14.91 -7.98 18.85
C GLY A 186 15.00 -8.98 17.69
N ASP A 187 14.05 -9.90 17.55
CA ASP A 187 14.01 -10.82 16.41
C ASP A 187 13.58 -10.11 15.13
N GLU A 188 14.17 -10.55 14.02
CA GLU A 188 13.94 -10.03 12.67
C GLU A 188 13.45 -11.16 11.77
N TRP A 189 12.53 -10.83 10.87
CA TRP A 189 12.07 -11.72 9.81
C TRP A 189 11.94 -10.97 8.49
N THR A 190 11.95 -11.73 7.40
CA THR A 190 11.87 -11.19 6.04
C THR A 190 10.76 -11.88 5.29
N THR A 191 9.90 -11.07 4.67
CA THR A 191 8.86 -11.53 3.75
C THR A 191 9.19 -11.01 2.36
N VAL A 192 9.03 -11.86 1.35
CA VAL A 192 9.23 -11.49 -0.05
C VAL A 192 7.93 -11.78 -0.79
N ALA A 193 7.38 -10.76 -1.44
CA ALA A 193 6.30 -10.89 -2.41
C ALA A 193 6.86 -10.64 -3.80
N GLU A 194 6.41 -11.43 -4.77
CA GLU A 194 6.80 -11.29 -6.18
C GLU A 194 5.54 -11.25 -7.03
N THR A 195 5.42 -10.21 -7.83
CA THR A 195 4.27 -9.98 -8.71
C THR A 195 4.74 -9.90 -10.15
N PRO A 196 4.43 -10.90 -10.98
CA PRO A 196 4.77 -10.88 -12.40
C PRO A 196 3.93 -9.83 -13.15
N LEU A 197 4.57 -9.08 -14.04
CA LEU A 197 3.90 -8.19 -14.97
C LEU A 197 3.57 -8.96 -16.25
N GLY A 198 2.39 -9.58 -16.28
CA GLY A 198 1.93 -10.37 -17.42
C GLY A 198 2.51 -11.78 -17.51
N GLU A 199 2.13 -12.53 -18.56
CA GLU A 199 2.54 -13.91 -18.75
C GLU A 199 3.99 -14.00 -19.27
N GLY A 200 4.94 -14.09 -18.34
CA GLY A 200 6.37 -14.26 -18.67
C GLY A 200 7.17 -12.96 -18.76
N GLY A 201 6.55 -11.84 -18.41
CA GLY A 201 7.23 -10.54 -18.24
C GLY A 201 8.03 -10.45 -16.94
N PRO A 202 8.65 -9.28 -16.67
CA PRO A 202 9.43 -9.05 -15.47
C PRO A 202 8.54 -9.02 -14.22
N SER A 203 9.12 -9.33 -13.06
CA SER A 203 8.39 -9.27 -11.77
C SER A 203 8.80 -8.06 -10.95
N ILE A 204 7.83 -7.46 -10.27
CA ILE A 204 8.07 -6.57 -9.15
C ILE A 204 8.31 -7.42 -7.91
N VAL A 205 9.43 -7.20 -7.23
CA VAL A 205 9.79 -7.87 -5.98
C VAL A 205 9.67 -6.86 -4.84
N VAL A 206 8.84 -7.18 -3.85
CA VAL A 206 8.71 -6.41 -2.61
C VAL A 206 9.32 -7.24 -1.48
N GLU A 207 10.44 -6.77 -0.95
CA GLU A 207 11.09 -7.34 0.23
C GLU A 207 10.73 -6.49 1.45
N THR A 208 10.16 -7.11 2.49
CA THR A 208 9.88 -6.45 3.76
C THR A 208 10.68 -7.11 4.87
N VAL A 209 11.59 -6.36 5.49
CA VAL A 209 12.34 -6.76 6.68
C VAL A 209 11.65 -6.15 7.90
N SER A 210 11.15 -7.00 8.79
CA SER A 210 10.43 -6.60 9.99
C SER A 210 11.20 -6.99 11.24
N ARG A 211 11.14 -6.14 12.27
CA ARG A 211 11.74 -6.39 13.58
C ARG A 211 10.73 -6.14 14.69
N LEU A 212 10.62 -7.08 15.63
CA LEU A 212 9.92 -6.82 16.88
C LEU A 212 10.79 -5.92 17.77
N ASP A 213 10.55 -4.61 17.73
CA ASP A 213 11.44 -3.60 18.30
C ASP A 213 11.36 -3.53 19.83
N ARG A 214 10.14 -3.44 20.37
CA ARG A 214 9.91 -3.28 21.80
C ARG A 214 8.48 -3.66 22.19
N GLU A 215 8.27 -3.71 23.49
CA GLU A 215 6.94 -3.76 24.11
C GLU A 215 6.67 -2.41 24.79
N GLU A 216 5.45 -1.90 24.64
CA GLU A 216 4.98 -0.70 25.33
C GLU A 216 3.55 -0.86 25.84
N THR A 217 3.05 0.17 26.52
CA THR A 217 1.68 0.21 27.02
C THR A 217 0.95 1.40 26.41
N VAL A 218 -0.11 1.12 25.65
CA VAL A 218 -0.97 2.13 25.02
C VAL A 218 -2.37 1.98 25.62
N ASP A 219 -2.90 3.06 26.20
CA ASP A 219 -4.22 3.07 26.86
C ASP A 219 -4.45 1.93 27.87
N GLY A 220 -3.38 1.51 28.55
CA GLY A 220 -3.41 0.43 29.54
C GLY A 220 -3.36 -0.99 28.95
N ARG A 221 -3.22 -1.14 27.63
CA ARG A 221 -3.01 -2.42 26.94
C ARG A 221 -1.54 -2.64 26.62
N ARG A 222 -1.10 -3.89 26.69
CA ARG A 222 0.24 -4.31 26.25
C ARG A 222 0.24 -4.28 24.72
N VAL A 223 1.23 -3.64 24.13
CA VAL A 223 1.37 -3.57 22.67
C VAL A 223 2.81 -3.88 22.31
N LEU A 224 2.98 -4.72 21.30
CA LEU A 224 4.25 -5.02 20.64
C LEU A 224 4.44 -4.04 19.48
N VAL A 225 5.62 -3.44 19.41
CA VAL A 225 5.96 -2.49 18.36
C VAL A 225 6.84 -3.20 17.34
N ILE A 226 6.36 -3.30 16.11
CA ILE A 226 7.08 -3.87 14.98
C ILE A 226 7.52 -2.72 14.08
N VAL A 227 8.79 -2.70 13.71
CA VAL A 227 9.32 -1.74 12.73
C VAL A 227 9.66 -2.50 11.48
N SER A 228 9.18 -2.04 10.34
CA SER A 228 9.39 -2.68 9.06
C SER A 228 10.08 -1.72 8.10
N ARG A 229 10.99 -2.27 7.30
CA ARG A 229 11.56 -1.62 6.13
C ARG A 229 11.14 -2.41 4.90
N THR A 230 10.51 -1.73 3.97
CA THR A 230 10.06 -2.30 2.71
C THR A 230 10.92 -1.77 1.59
N LYS A 231 11.30 -2.66 0.68
CA LYS A 231 12.06 -2.36 -0.52
C LYS A 231 11.32 -2.93 -1.71
N THR A 232 10.97 -2.07 -2.65
CA THR A 232 10.33 -2.46 -3.91
C THR A 232 11.38 -2.38 -5.02
N SER A 233 11.59 -3.48 -5.74
CA SER A 233 12.54 -3.51 -6.85
C SER A 233 12.11 -2.56 -7.96
N GLY A 234 13.06 -1.86 -8.57
CA GLY A 234 12.82 -1.22 -9.86
C GLY A 234 12.57 -2.27 -10.95
N VAL A 235 11.72 -1.93 -11.91
CA VAL A 235 11.39 -2.81 -13.04
C VAL A 235 11.45 -2.03 -14.35
N ASP A 236 12.06 -2.64 -15.36
CA ASP A 236 12.04 -2.16 -16.74
C ASP A 236 10.92 -2.92 -17.46
N ILE A 237 9.89 -2.20 -17.87
CA ILE A 237 8.72 -2.71 -18.59
C ILE A 237 8.89 -2.28 -20.05
N ASP A 238 9.02 -3.23 -20.96
CA ASP A 238 9.11 -2.92 -22.39
C ASP A 238 7.72 -2.82 -23.05
N SER A 239 7.71 -2.53 -24.35
CA SER A 239 6.46 -2.35 -25.10
C SER A 239 5.64 -3.62 -25.20
N ASP A 240 6.30 -4.79 -25.22
CA ASP A 240 5.62 -6.09 -25.29
C ASP A 240 4.98 -6.39 -23.93
N ASP A 241 5.70 -6.15 -22.84
CA ASP A 241 5.16 -6.26 -21.47
C ASP A 241 3.98 -5.31 -21.23
N LEU A 242 4.07 -4.06 -21.70
CA LEU A 242 2.97 -3.08 -21.62
C LEU A 242 1.76 -3.54 -22.44
N ALA A 243 1.97 -4.11 -23.62
CA ALA A 243 0.87 -4.64 -24.43
C ALA A 243 0.18 -5.83 -23.74
N ASP A 244 0.95 -6.70 -23.07
CA ASP A 244 0.41 -7.82 -22.31
C ASP A 244 -0.38 -7.33 -21.08
N LEU A 245 0.11 -6.31 -20.37
CA LEU A 245 -0.61 -5.67 -19.26
C LEU A 245 -1.95 -5.08 -19.74
N VAL A 246 -1.93 -4.31 -20.83
CA VAL A 246 -3.13 -3.72 -21.45
C VAL A 246 -4.10 -4.79 -21.96
N ALA A 247 -3.59 -5.90 -22.47
CA ALA A 247 -4.41 -7.01 -22.93
C ALA A 247 -5.08 -7.76 -21.75
N ALA A 248 -4.39 -7.86 -20.61
CA ALA A 248 -4.88 -8.49 -19.40
C ALA A 248 -5.94 -7.64 -18.68
N ASP A 249 -5.91 -6.32 -18.81
CA ASP A 249 -6.85 -5.41 -18.15
C ASP A 249 -8.26 -5.47 -18.78
N PRO A 250 -9.28 -6.02 -18.08
CA PRO A 250 -10.63 -6.18 -18.61
C PRO A 250 -11.38 -4.84 -18.78
N THR A 251 -10.88 -3.74 -18.23
CA THR A 251 -11.50 -2.42 -18.29
C THR A 251 -11.16 -1.68 -19.58
N ILE A 252 -10.03 -2.01 -20.21
CA ILE A 252 -9.58 -1.37 -21.46
C ILE A 252 -10.29 -1.99 -22.67
N SER A 253 -10.92 -1.16 -23.49
CA SER A 253 -11.65 -1.61 -24.68
C SER A 253 -10.72 -2.12 -25.77
N GLN A 254 -11.24 -2.98 -26.68
CA GLN A 254 -10.45 -3.47 -27.80
C GLN A 254 -9.90 -2.34 -28.70
N GLU A 255 -10.63 -1.24 -28.83
CA GLU A 255 -10.18 -0.07 -29.61
C GLU A 255 -8.98 0.63 -28.96
N GLU A 256 -8.97 0.73 -27.62
CA GLU A 256 -7.85 1.28 -26.86
C GLU A 256 -6.65 0.34 -26.85
N ARG A 257 -6.87 -0.97 -26.71
CA ARG A 257 -5.81 -1.99 -26.85
C ARG A 257 -5.15 -1.94 -28.22
N ASP A 258 -5.95 -1.83 -29.27
CA ASP A 258 -5.45 -1.72 -30.64
C ASP A 258 -4.69 -0.40 -30.85
N ALA A 259 -5.07 0.70 -30.18
CA ALA A 259 -4.33 1.96 -30.22
C ALA A 259 -2.99 1.89 -29.46
N PHE A 260 -2.94 1.18 -28.33
CA PHE A 260 -1.72 0.95 -27.56
C PHE A 260 -0.69 0.07 -28.30
N GLY A 261 -1.14 -0.94 -29.05
CA GLY A 261 -0.26 -1.88 -29.77
C GLY A 261 0.62 -1.28 -30.87
N PHE A 262 0.55 0.02 -31.13
CA PHE A 262 1.40 0.74 -32.10
C PHE A 262 2.46 1.62 -31.46
N ILE A 263 2.48 1.77 -30.12
CA ILE A 263 3.39 2.69 -29.45
C ILE A 263 4.58 1.89 -28.89
N ASP A 264 5.76 2.12 -29.45
CA ASP A 264 7.04 1.58 -28.96
C ASP A 264 7.45 2.36 -27.71
N MET A 265 6.88 1.99 -26.55
CA MET A 265 7.14 2.61 -25.26
C MET A 265 7.85 1.65 -24.33
N SER A 266 8.77 2.18 -23.53
CA SER A 266 9.26 1.48 -22.35
C SER A 266 9.03 2.33 -21.12
N MET A 267 8.69 1.70 -20.00
CA MET A 267 8.53 2.33 -18.71
C MET A 267 9.55 1.75 -17.73
N LYS A 268 10.32 2.60 -17.06
CA LYS A 268 11.17 2.18 -15.95
C LYS A 268 10.58 2.68 -14.65
N LEU A 269 10.15 1.75 -13.81
CA LEU A 269 9.85 2.01 -12.41
C LEU A 269 11.16 1.95 -11.62
N MET A 270 11.43 2.99 -10.85
CA MET A 270 12.63 3.07 -10.03
C MET A 270 12.45 2.26 -8.73
N GLU A 271 13.56 1.80 -8.17
CA GLU A 271 13.58 1.18 -6.85
C GLU A 271 13.09 2.18 -5.79
N SER A 272 12.23 1.72 -4.87
CA SER A 272 11.75 2.52 -3.76
C SER A 272 11.96 1.82 -2.42
N GLU A 273 12.12 2.61 -1.37
CA GLU A 273 12.25 2.15 0.01
C GLU A 273 11.24 2.88 0.90
N GLY A 274 10.63 2.15 1.83
CA GLY A 274 9.69 2.67 2.82
C GLY A 274 10.01 2.15 4.22
N GLU A 275 9.62 2.92 5.23
CA GLU A 275 9.67 2.49 6.63
C GLU A 275 8.27 2.63 7.25
N SER A 276 7.87 1.63 8.02
CA SER A 276 6.59 1.63 8.73
C SER A 276 6.76 1.16 10.18
N THR A 277 5.82 1.53 11.04
CA THR A 277 5.74 1.06 12.42
C THR A 277 4.34 0.53 12.68
N THR A 278 4.25 -0.72 13.11
CA THR A 278 2.99 -1.38 13.44
C THR A 278 2.92 -1.60 14.95
N TRP A 279 1.80 -1.20 15.54
CA TRP A 279 1.46 -1.46 16.93
C TRP A 279 0.54 -2.69 16.96
N PHE A 280 1.10 -3.82 17.39
CA PHE A 280 0.43 -5.10 17.43
C PHE A 280 -0.01 -5.40 18.87
N ASP A 281 -1.30 -5.58 19.13
CA ASP A 281 -1.80 -6.04 20.43
C ASP A 281 -1.74 -7.59 20.43
N PRO A 282 -0.72 -8.21 21.06
CA PRO A 282 -0.60 -9.66 21.04
C PRO A 282 -1.80 -10.26 21.76
N ALA A 283 -2.55 -11.08 21.03
CA ALA A 283 -3.60 -11.89 21.61
C ALA A 283 -3.05 -12.67 22.81
N THR A 284 -3.89 -12.78 23.83
CA THR A 284 -3.56 -13.37 25.12
C THR A 284 -4.28 -14.67 25.37
#